data_AF-A0A4S3J9T2-F1
#
_entry.id   AF-A0A4S3J9T2-F1
#
_cell.length_a   1.000
_cell.length_b   1.000
_cell.length_c   1.000
_cell.angle_alpha   90.00
_cell.angle_beta   90.00
_cell.angle_gamma   90.00
#
_symmetry.space_group_name_H-M   'P 1'
#
loop_
_entity.id
_entity.type
_entity.pdbx_description
1 polymer ?
#
loop_
_entity_poly.entity_id
_entity_poly.type
_entity_poly.pdbx_seq_one_letter_code
_entity_poly.pdbx_strand_id
1 'polypeptide(L)'
;MDLKANNITIGNATINNLVLRPGNHSTSLQGVVDIHQILDNLSPILQSQRESLRNGRLSLDAVTREVIYNGRVIPYYTEVMRDLVLSAKVPISDLLTNSVEGFLHKNGSEIRSILNKIGNGRS
;
A
#
# COMPACT_ATOMS: atom_id res chain seq x y z
N MET A 1 -10.85 -1.75 0.12
CA MET A 1 -10.08 -0.80 -0.71
C MET A 1 -8.87 -1.52 -1.28
N ASP A 2 -8.36 -1.06 -2.41
CA ASP A 2 -7.07 -1.50 -2.96
C ASP A 2 -5.98 -0.58 -2.48
N LEU A 3 -4.87 -1.14 -1.99
CA LEU A 3 -3.64 -0.38 -1.76
C LEU A 3 -2.80 -0.43 -3.02
N LYS A 4 -2.39 0.73 -3.51
CA LYS A 4 -1.68 0.86 -4.77
C LYS A 4 -0.37 1.61 -4.61
N ALA A 5 0.67 1.10 -5.26
CA ALA A 5 1.89 1.84 -5.54
C ALA A 5 1.81 2.25 -7.01
N ASN A 6 1.49 3.52 -7.27
CA ASN A 6 1.13 3.99 -8.62
C ASN A 6 -0.05 3.15 -9.18
N ASN A 7 0.05 2.57 -10.38
CA ASN A 7 -1.02 1.76 -10.97
C ASN A 7 -1.06 0.30 -10.47
N ILE A 8 -0.13 -0.11 -9.60
CA ILE A 8 0.06 -1.50 -9.19
C ILE A 8 -0.62 -1.74 -7.85
N THR A 9 -1.56 -2.68 -7.81
CA THR A 9 -2.18 -3.11 -6.55
C THR A 9 -1.21 -3.98 -5.76
N ILE A 10 -0.87 -3.53 -4.56
CA ILE A 10 0.13 -4.14 -3.67
C ILE A 10 -0.49 -4.65 -2.37
N GLY A 11 -1.82 -4.65 -2.25
CA GLY A 11 -2.49 -5.07 -1.04
C GLY A 11 -3.91 -4.55 -0.92
N ASN A 12 -4.43 -4.63 0.30
CA ASN A 12 -5.80 -4.29 0.63
C ASN A 12 -5.85 -3.39 1.85
N ALA A 13 -6.85 -2.51 1.90
CA ALA A 13 -7.12 -1.71 3.08
C ALA A 13 -8.61 -1.59 3.38
N THR A 14 -8.89 -1.34 4.65
CA THR A 14 -10.23 -1.20 5.18
C THR A 14 -10.27 -0.02 6.15
N ILE A 15 -11.34 0.77 6.04
CA ILE A 15 -11.73 1.74 7.06
C ILE A 15 -12.99 1.19 7.70
N ASN A 16 -12.92 0.93 9.00
CA ASN A 16 -14.07 0.47 9.78
C ASN A 16 -14.73 1.65 10.48
N ASN A 17 -16.06 1.59 10.64
CA ASN A 17 -16.84 2.58 11.39
C ASN A 17 -16.64 4.03 10.90
N LEU A 18 -16.54 4.20 9.58
CA LEU A 18 -16.39 5.53 8.98
C LEU A 18 -17.65 6.38 9.22
N VAL A 19 -17.46 7.57 9.79
CA VAL A 19 -18.50 8.58 9.91
C VAL A 19 -18.06 9.80 9.12
N LEU A 20 -18.74 10.09 8.02
CA LEU A 20 -18.47 11.28 7.21
C LEU A 20 -19.07 12.51 7.91
N ARG A 21 -18.21 13.49 8.20
CA ARG A 21 -18.63 14.80 8.71
C ARG A 21 -18.08 15.87 7.77
N PRO A 22 -18.82 16.96 7.51
CA PRO A 22 -18.29 18.08 6.74
C PRO A 22 -16.99 18.62 7.37
N GLY A 23 -16.01 18.96 6.53
CA GLY A 23 -14.72 19.49 6.95
C GLY A 23 -13.60 18.44 6.96
N ASN A 24 -12.44 18.81 7.50
CA ASN A 24 -11.27 17.92 7.56
C ASN A 24 -11.39 16.99 8.76
N HIS A 25 -11.44 15.68 8.52
CA HIS A 25 -11.55 14.65 9.55
C HIS A 25 -10.51 13.55 9.36
N SER A 26 -9.89 13.12 10.45
CA SER A 26 -8.91 12.03 10.45
C SER A 26 -9.58 10.73 10.86
N THR A 27 -9.50 9.70 10.02
CA THR A 27 -9.93 8.34 10.33
C THR A 27 -8.78 7.37 10.11
N SER A 28 -8.66 6.36 10.97
CA SER A 28 -7.61 5.34 10.84
C SER A 28 -7.91 4.40 9.67
N LEU A 29 -6.91 4.19 8.82
CA LEU A 29 -6.91 3.21 7.74
C LEU A 29 -6.10 1.99 8.18
N GLN A 30 -6.67 0.80 8.04
CA GLN A 30 -5.97 -0.46 8.30
C GLN A 30 -5.62 -1.12 6.98
N GLY A 31 -4.34 -1.33 6.73
CA GLY A 31 -3.83 -1.89 5.49
C GLY A 31 -3.04 -3.18 5.71
N VAL A 32 -3.17 -4.11 4.77
CA VAL A 32 -2.33 -5.30 4.65
C VAL A 32 -1.66 -5.26 3.28
N VAL A 33 -0.33 -5.34 3.29
CA VAL A 33 0.50 -5.26 2.09
C VAL A 33 0.97 -6.66 1.70
N ASP A 34 0.87 -6.99 0.41
CA ASP A 34 1.45 -8.18 -0.19
C ASP A 34 2.87 -7.87 -0.65
N ILE A 35 3.84 -8.38 0.10
CA ILE A 35 5.25 -8.15 -0.19
C ILE A 35 5.71 -8.88 -1.47
N HIS A 36 5.13 -10.04 -1.81
CA HIS A 36 5.49 -10.72 -3.06
C HIS A 36 5.14 -9.85 -4.27
N GLN A 37 3.95 -9.24 -4.26
CA GLN A 37 3.54 -8.29 -5.31
C GLN A 37 4.48 -7.10 -5.43
N ILE A 38 4.94 -6.54 -4.31
CA ILE A 38 5.92 -5.44 -4.32
C ILE A 38 7.24 -5.90 -4.93
N LEU A 39 7.74 -7.06 -4.54
CA LEU A 39 9.06 -7.56 -4.96
C LEU A 39 9.09 -7.97 -6.44
N ASP A 40 7.98 -8.48 -6.96
CA ASP A 40 7.86 -8.84 -8.37
C ASP A 40 7.69 -7.58 -9.24
N ASN A 41 7.16 -6.51 -8.67
CA ASN A 41 6.98 -5.21 -9.33
C ASN A 41 7.96 -4.13 -8.84
N LEU A 42 9.07 -4.52 -8.21
CA LEU A 42 9.93 -3.57 -7.50
C LEU A 42 10.49 -2.50 -8.45
N SER A 43 11.04 -2.92 -9.59
CA SER A 43 11.61 -2.00 -10.58
C SER A 43 10.60 -0.94 -11.08
N PRO A 44 9.41 -1.29 -11.59
CA PRO A 44 8.43 -0.29 -12.02
C PRO A 44 7.89 0.57 -10.87
N ILE A 45 7.68 0.01 -9.67
CA ILE A 45 7.30 0.79 -8.48
C ILE A 45 8.36 1.86 -8.19
N LEU A 46 9.64 1.47 -8.14
CA LEU A 46 10.71 2.40 -7.82
C LEU A 46 10.86 3.49 -8.90
N GLN A 47 10.73 3.12 -10.18
CA GLN A 47 10.82 4.07 -11.29
C GLN A 47 9.69 5.11 -11.28
N SER A 48 8.47 4.71 -10.90
CA SER A 48 7.31 5.61 -10.82
C SER A 48 7.37 6.58 -9.65
N GLN A 49 8.19 6.30 -8.63
CA GLN A 49 8.18 7.03 -7.35
C GLN A 49 9.51 7.71 -7.03
N ARG A 50 10.37 7.94 -8.04
CA ARG A 50 11.73 8.49 -7.86
C ARG A 50 11.80 9.69 -6.91
N GLU A 51 10.85 10.61 -6.98
CA GLU A 51 10.82 11.78 -6.09
C GLU A 51 10.52 11.42 -4.62
N SER A 52 9.55 10.54 -4.38
CA SER A 52 9.25 10.07 -3.02
C SER A 52 10.43 9.25 -2.46
N LEU A 53 11.07 8.44 -3.29
CA LEU A 53 12.24 7.63 -2.90
C LEU A 53 13.46 8.47 -2.56
N ARG A 54 13.68 9.59 -3.25
CA ARG A 54 14.76 10.55 -2.89
C ARG A 54 14.62 11.05 -1.45
N ASN A 55 13.41 11.05 -0.92
CA ASN A 55 13.10 11.41 0.45
C ASN A 55 12.99 10.19 1.40
N GLY A 56 13.38 9.00 0.94
CA GLY A 56 13.31 7.75 1.72
C GLY A 56 11.89 7.24 1.95
N ARG A 57 10.91 7.65 1.14
CA ARG A 57 9.49 7.29 1.31
C ARG A 57 8.92 6.61 0.06
N LEU A 58 7.91 5.79 0.28
CA LEU A 58 7.02 5.24 -0.73
C LEU A 58 5.66 5.94 -0.63
N SER A 59 5.11 6.39 -1.75
CA SER A 59 3.75 6.89 -1.85
C SER A 59 2.81 5.74 -2.15
N LEU A 60 1.79 5.60 -1.31
CA LEU A 60 0.75 4.58 -1.43
C LEU A 60 -0.61 5.25 -1.51
N ASP A 61 -1.44 4.76 -2.42
CA ASP A 61 -2.81 5.24 -2.62
C ASP A 61 -3.79 4.15 -2.21
N ALA A 62 -4.75 4.48 -1.35
CA ALA A 62 -5.89 3.61 -1.07
C ALA A 62 -7.07 4.04 -1.94
N VAL A 63 -7.53 3.13 -2.79
CA VAL A 63 -8.65 3.36 -3.72
C VAL A 63 -9.85 2.52 -3.31
N THR A 64 -11.01 3.16 -3.17
CA THR A 64 -12.23 2.49 -2.72
C THR A 64 -12.72 1.47 -3.74
N ARG A 65 -12.98 0.24 -3.30
CA ARG A 65 -13.64 -0.79 -4.13
C ARG A 65 -15.14 -0.76 -3.93
N GLU A 66 -15.55 -0.76 -2.67
CA GLU A 66 -16.92 -0.82 -2.21
C GLU A 66 -17.06 -0.14 -0.85
N VAL A 67 -18.27 0.36 -0.59
CA VAL A 67 -18.70 0.86 0.71
C VAL A 67 -19.82 -0.03 1.18
N ILE A 68 -19.66 -0.66 2.35
CA ILE A 68 -20.62 -1.61 2.91
C ILE A 68 -21.29 -0.99 4.14
N TYR A 69 -22.62 -1.03 4.19
CA TYR A 69 -23.41 -0.70 5.36
C TYR A 69 -24.43 -1.81 5.62
N ASN A 70 -24.48 -2.33 6.85
CA ASN A 70 -25.34 -3.46 7.24
C ASN A 70 -25.26 -4.66 6.26
N GLY A 71 -24.03 -5.02 5.83
CA GLY A 71 -23.78 -6.16 4.94
C GLY A 71 -24.18 -5.94 3.48
N ARG A 72 -24.58 -4.72 3.08
CA ARG A 72 -24.93 -4.39 1.69
C ARG A 72 -24.02 -3.30 1.15
N VAL A 73 -23.60 -3.46 -0.11
CA VAL A 73 -22.89 -2.41 -0.84
C VAL A 73 -23.84 -1.23 -1.05
N ILE A 74 -23.37 -0.01 -0.78
CA ILE A 74 -24.11 1.22 -1.02
C ILE A 74 -23.51 1.89 -2.27
N PRO A 75 -24.17 1.81 -3.45
CA PRO A 75 -23.60 2.25 -4.72
C PRO A 75 -23.23 3.74 -4.73
N TYR A 76 -24.13 4.60 -4.25
CA TYR A 76 -23.88 6.05 -4.21
C TYR A 76 -22.59 6.41 -3.47
N TYR A 77 -22.40 5.89 -2.25
CA TYR A 77 -21.17 6.14 -1.50
C TYR A 77 -19.96 5.46 -2.13
N THR A 78 -20.13 4.30 -2.76
CA THR A 78 -19.04 3.61 -3.47
C THR A 78 -18.52 4.45 -4.64
N GLU A 79 -19.40 5.05 -5.43
CA GLU A 79 -19.02 5.91 -6.55
C GLU A 79 -18.32 7.18 -6.05
N VAL A 80 -18.90 7.89 -5.09
CA VAL A 80 -18.30 9.10 -4.52
C VAL A 80 -16.94 8.82 -3.88
N MET A 81 -16.80 7.71 -3.15
CA MET A 81 -15.54 7.37 -2.47
C MET A 81 -14.48 6.78 -3.42
N ARG A 82 -14.83 6.36 -4.64
CA ARG A 82 -13.85 5.94 -5.65
C ARG A 82 -13.01 7.11 -6.14
N ASP A 83 -13.60 8.30 -6.20
CA ASP A 83 -12.91 9.52 -6.62
C ASP A 83 -12.03 10.12 -5.52
N LEU A 84 -12.26 9.72 -4.26
CA LEU A 84 -11.44 10.15 -3.12
C LEU A 84 -10.25 9.20 -2.91
N VAL A 85 -9.16 9.46 -3.62
CA VAL A 85 -7.89 8.75 -3.43
C VAL A 85 -7.24 9.19 -2.13
N LEU A 86 -7.00 8.25 -1.21
CA LEU A 86 -6.29 8.51 0.04
C LEU A 86 -4.81 8.21 -0.14
N SER A 87 -3.97 9.24 -0.22
CA SER A 87 -2.53 9.09 -0.38
C SER A 87 -1.79 9.14 0.96
N ALA A 88 -0.90 8.18 1.19
CA ALA A 88 -0.02 8.10 2.35
C ALA A 88 1.44 7.97 1.91
N LYS A 89 2.34 8.71 2.57
CA LYS A 89 3.79 8.52 2.40
C LYS A 89 4.31 7.65 3.53
N VAL A 90 4.78 6.45 3.23
CA VAL A 90 5.32 5.50 4.21
C VAL A 90 6.85 5.47 4.12
N PRO A 91 7.61 5.53 5.23
CA PRO A 91 9.05 5.34 5.18
C PRO A 91 9.39 3.95 4.62
N ILE A 92 10.36 3.88 3.70
CA ILE A 92 10.80 2.60 3.12
C ILE A 92 11.40 1.70 4.21
N SER A 93 12.09 2.30 5.19
CA SER A 93 12.65 1.61 6.36
C SER A 93 11.60 0.82 7.13
N ASP A 94 10.41 1.40 7.32
CA ASP A 94 9.35 0.80 8.13
C ASP A 94 8.72 -0.38 7.39
N LEU A 95 8.53 -0.24 6.07
CA LEU A 95 8.10 -1.34 5.20
C LEU A 95 9.10 -2.49 5.23
N LEU A 96 10.40 -2.20 5.09
CA LEU A 96 11.45 -3.22 5.10
C LEU A 96 11.56 -3.91 6.46
N THR A 97 11.51 -3.16 7.57
CA THR A 97 11.63 -3.71 8.92
C THR A 97 10.46 -4.63 9.25
N ASN A 98 9.23 -4.18 8.98
CA ASN A 98 8.02 -4.99 9.20
C ASN A 98 7.98 -6.22 8.27
N SER A 99 8.50 -6.08 7.05
CA SER A 99 8.61 -7.22 6.13
C SER A 99 9.63 -8.23 6.66
N VAL A 100 10.83 -7.79 7.03
CA VAL A 100 11.88 -8.66 7.56
C VAL A 100 11.41 -9.37 8.83
N GLU A 101 10.69 -8.71 9.72
CA GLU A 101 10.09 -9.36 10.88
C GLU A 101 9.07 -10.45 10.47
N GLY A 102 8.21 -10.17 9.48
CA GLY A 102 7.27 -11.17 8.94
C GLY A 102 7.94 -12.34 8.21
N PHE A 103 9.05 -12.11 7.50
CA PHE A 103 9.80 -13.11 6.73
C PHE A 103 10.80 -13.91 7.60
N LEU A 104 11.37 -13.33 8.65
CA LEU A 104 12.23 -14.07 9.58
C LEU A 104 11.44 -15.13 10.37
N HIS A 105 10.14 -14.92 10.57
CA HIS A 105 9.24 -15.94 11.08
C HIS A 105 8.83 -16.99 10.02
N LYS A 106 9.15 -16.78 8.73
CA LYS A 106 8.77 -17.63 7.58
C LYS A 106 9.94 -17.77 6.57
N ASN A 107 10.95 -18.58 6.91
CA ASN A 107 11.99 -19.14 6.01
C ASN A 107 12.97 -18.15 5.30
N GLY A 108 14.28 -18.30 5.59
CA GLY A 108 15.35 -17.39 5.13
C GLY A 108 15.80 -17.44 3.65
N SER A 109 15.22 -18.29 2.80
CA SER A 109 15.57 -18.36 1.36
C SER A 109 15.05 -17.17 0.55
N GLU A 110 13.90 -16.61 0.94
CA GLU A 110 13.27 -15.49 0.23
C GLU A 110 14.03 -14.18 0.44
N ILE A 111 14.63 -13.99 1.63
CA ILE A 111 15.45 -12.80 1.94
C ILE A 111 16.66 -12.69 1.00
N ARG A 112 17.33 -13.81 0.69
CA ARG A 112 18.48 -13.81 -0.23
C ARG A 112 18.07 -13.42 -1.65
N SER A 113 16.88 -13.82 -2.09
CA SER A 113 16.33 -13.43 -3.40
C SER A 113 16.10 -11.92 -3.50
N ILE A 114 15.56 -11.32 -2.43
CA ILE A 114 15.31 -9.86 -2.35
C ILE A 114 16.62 -9.08 -2.37
N LEU A 115 17.60 -9.49 -1.57
CA LEU A 115 18.92 -8.84 -1.51
C LEU A 115 19.64 -8.91 -2.86
N ASN A 116 19.52 -10.03 -3.57
CA ASN A 116 20.07 -10.16 -4.91
C ASN A 116 19.35 -9.23 -5.92
N LYS A 117 18.01 -9.11 -5.86
CA LYS A 117 17.24 -8.18 -6.70
C LYS A 117 17.62 -6.71 -6.45
N ILE A 118 17.92 -6.33 -5.20
CA ILE A 118 18.33 -4.96 -4.84
C ILE A 118 19.80 -4.71 -5.24
N GLY A 119 20.68 -5.69 -5.03
CA GLY A 119 22.11 -5.58 -5.36
C GLY A 119 22.39 -5.50 -6.87
N ASN A 120 21.58 -6.15 -7.71
CA ASN A 120 21.77 -6.17 -9.16
C ASN A 120 21.23 -4.92 -9.91
N GLY A 121 20.69 -3.92 -9.21
CA GLY A 121 20.20 -2.67 -9.84
C GLY A 121 21.28 -1.68 -10.26
N ARG A 122 22.57 -2.07 -10.25
CA ARG A 122 23.73 -1.24 -10.64
C ARG A 122 24.48 -1.91 -11.79
N SER A 123 23.96 -1.80 -13.01
CA SER A 123 24.74 -2.00 -14.24
C SER A 123 24.34 -0.97 -15.28
#